data_AF-A0A7W9XMR6-F1
#
_entry.id   AF-A0A7W9XMR6-F1
#
_cell.length_a   1.000
_cell.length_b   1.000
_cell.length_c   1.000
_cell.angle_alpha   90.00
_cell.angle_beta   90.00
_cell.angle_gamma   90.00
#
_symmetry.space_group_name_H-M   'P 1'
#
loop_
_entity.id
_entity.type
_entity.pdbx_description
1 polymer ?
#
loop_
_entity_poly.entity_id
_entity_poly.type
_entity_poly.pdbx_seq_one_letter_code
_entity_poly.pdbx_strand_id
1 'polypeptide(L)'
;MLPDEVYKRRPNHNNTPESIILIVANYIVFAVAMQLFAACTKINSFFWVTLAALALYNFFNIRKYRADYGKAQIIAYVISIAGMFLLFFLLRSRELSC
;
A
#
# COMPACT_ATOMS: atom_id res chain seq x y z
N MET A 1 37.27 24.31 4.06
CA MET A 1 36.22 24.11 3.03
C MET A 1 36.13 22.60 2.88
N LEU A 2 35.04 21.98 3.35
CA LEU A 2 34.87 20.54 3.20
C LEU A 2 34.68 20.22 1.71
N PRO A 3 35.23 19.11 1.19
CA PRO A 3 35.12 18.80 -0.23
C PRO A 3 33.65 18.68 -0.66
N ASP A 4 33.26 19.43 -1.70
CA ASP A 4 31.90 19.51 -2.25
C ASP A 4 31.34 18.15 -2.73
N GLU A 5 32.19 17.14 -2.77
CA GLU A 5 31.91 15.78 -3.20
C GLU A 5 31.13 14.98 -2.14
N VAL A 6 31.28 15.32 -0.86
CA VAL A 6 30.62 14.62 0.26
C VAL A 6 29.14 15.03 0.38
N TYR A 7 28.81 16.27 0.01
CA TYR A 7 27.46 16.82 0.10
C TYR A 7 26.78 17.02 -1.25
N LYS A 8 27.25 16.37 -2.31
CA LYS A 8 26.54 16.34 -3.59
C LYS A 8 25.23 15.57 -3.38
N ARG A 9 24.19 16.28 -2.91
CA ARG A 9 22.83 15.79 -2.74
C ARG A 9 22.42 15.32 -4.13
N ARG A 10 22.51 14.01 -4.41
CA ARG A 10 22.14 13.49 -5.71
C ARG A 10 20.69 13.91 -5.91
N PRO A 11 20.35 14.72 -6.92
CA PRO A 11 18.95 14.92 -7.25
C PRO A 11 18.40 13.51 -7.49
N ASN A 12 17.37 13.13 -6.72
CA ASN A 12 16.80 11.79 -6.68
C ASN A 12 17.50 10.72 -5.81
N HIS A 13 18.20 11.09 -4.71
CA HIS A 13 18.48 10.14 -3.61
C HIS A 13 17.19 9.82 -2.84
N ASN A 14 16.22 9.20 -3.51
CA ASN A 14 15.05 8.64 -2.87
C ASN A 14 15.42 7.25 -2.35
N ASN A 15 15.69 7.16 -1.05
CA ASN A 15 16.07 5.90 -0.40
C ASN A 15 14.93 4.88 -0.36
N THR A 16 13.71 5.32 -0.67
CA THR A 16 12.50 4.49 -0.66
C THR A 16 11.73 4.70 -1.95
N PRO A 17 11.74 3.74 -2.88
CA PRO A 17 10.93 3.79 -4.09
C PRO A 17 9.46 4.10 -3.77
N GLU A 18 8.82 4.93 -4.60
CA GLU A 18 7.40 5.29 -4.47
C GLU A 18 6.48 4.05 -4.42
N SER A 19 6.87 2.97 -5.11
CA SER A 19 6.16 1.69 -5.06
C SER A 19 6.14 1.08 -3.66
N ILE A 20 7.22 1.21 -2.88
CA ILE A 20 7.28 0.69 -1.51
C ILE A 20 6.39 1.53 -0.60
N ILE A 21 6.45 2.86 -0.74
CA ILE A 21 5.59 3.78 0.01
C ILE A 21 4.11 3.47 -0.27
N LEU A 22 3.75 3.24 -1.54
CA LEU A 22 2.40 2.88 -1.94
C LEU A 22 1.94 1.56 -1.29
N ILE A 23 2.78 0.53 -1.31
CA ILE A 23 2.48 -0.77 -0.69
C ILE A 23 2.27 -0.61 0.82
N VAL A 24 3.14 0.11 1.52
CA VAL A 24 3.03 0.34 2.97
C VAL A 24 1.73 1.10 3.29
N ALA A 25 1.44 2.17 2.55
CA ALA A 25 0.20 2.94 2.71
C ALA A 25 -1.04 2.07 2.53
N ASN A 26 -1.04 1.20 1.51
CA ASN A 26 -2.13 0.26 1.29
C ASN A 26 -2.35 -0.62 2.53
N TYR A 27 -1.29 -1.24 3.06
CA TYR A 27 -1.41 -2.16 4.20
C TYR A 27 -1.92 -1.46 5.46
N ILE A 28 -1.46 -0.24 5.73
CA ILE A 28 -1.94 0.57 6.85
C ILE A 28 -3.42 0.89 6.68
N VAL A 29 -3.82 1.44 5.54
CA VAL A 29 -5.22 1.83 5.28
C VAL A 29 -6.14 0.60 5.35
N PHE A 30 -5.71 -0.52 4.77
CA PHE A 30 -6.44 -1.78 4.82
C PHE A 30 -6.62 -2.29 6.25
N ALA A 31 -5.55 -2.31 7.06
CA ALA A 31 -5.61 -2.78 8.45
C ALA A 31 -6.56 -1.91 9.30
N VAL A 32 -6.48 -0.59 9.16
CA VAL A 32 -7.38 0.36 9.83
C VAL A 32 -8.83 0.17 9.37
N ALA A 33 -9.05 0.02 8.06
CA ALA A 33 -10.40 -0.22 7.52
C ALA A 33 -10.99 -1.54 8.03
N MET A 34 -10.17 -2.60 8.11
CA MET A 34 -10.58 -3.89 8.69
C MET A 34 -10.99 -3.74 10.15
N GLN A 35 -10.17 -3.08 10.96
CA GLN A 35 -10.45 -2.90 12.39
C GLN A 35 -11.73 -2.07 12.65
N LEU A 36 -11.98 -1.03 11.85
CA LEU A 36 -13.11 -0.12 12.06
C LEU A 36 -14.41 -0.59 11.41
N PHE A 37 -14.34 -1.24 10.24
CA PHE A 37 -15.51 -1.46 9.38
C PHE A 37 -15.77 -2.93 9.05
N ALA A 38 -14.86 -3.85 9.35
CA ALA A 38 -15.06 -5.29 9.15
C ALA A 38 -15.28 -6.02 10.48
N ALA A 39 -16.38 -5.68 11.18
CA ALA A 39 -16.78 -6.29 12.45
C ALA A 39 -17.25 -7.75 12.28
N CYS A 40 -17.29 -8.51 13.39
CA CYS A 40 -17.54 -9.96 13.39
C CYS A 40 -18.84 -10.41 12.72
N THR A 41 -19.92 -9.65 12.87
CA THR A 41 -21.24 -10.06 12.36
C THR A 41 -21.49 -9.57 10.94
N LYS A 42 -21.06 -8.36 10.59
CA LYS A 42 -21.30 -7.74 9.28
C LYS A 42 -20.17 -6.79 8.90
N ILE A 43 -19.87 -6.76 7.59
CA ILE A 43 -19.00 -5.75 6.99
C ILE A 43 -19.85 -4.51 6.73
N ASN A 44 -19.44 -3.37 7.28
CA ASN A 44 -20.08 -2.10 7.00
C ASN A 44 -19.80 -1.70 5.54
N SER A 45 -20.81 -1.21 4.82
CA SER A 45 -20.66 -0.71 3.45
C SER A 45 -19.53 0.31 3.29
N PHE A 46 -19.21 1.06 4.35
CA PHE A 46 -18.09 2.02 4.38
C PHE A 46 -16.71 1.37 4.16
N PHE A 47 -16.56 0.09 4.52
CA PHE A 47 -15.35 -0.69 4.21
C PHE A 47 -15.10 -0.74 2.70
N TRP A 48 -16.13 -1.06 1.91
CA TRP A 48 -16.04 -1.15 0.46
C TRP A 48 -15.79 0.20 -0.18
N VAL A 49 -16.38 1.27 0.36
CA VAL A 49 -16.10 2.64 -0.08
C VAL A 49 -14.62 3.00 0.15
N THR A 50 -14.06 2.61 1.30
CA THR A 50 -12.65 2.84 1.62
C THR A 50 -11.73 2.06 0.69
N LEU A 51 -12.05 0.79 0.39
CA LEU A 51 -11.30 0.00 -0.60
C LEU A 51 -11.39 0.57 -2.02
N ALA A 52 -12.56 1.03 -2.44
CA ALA A 52 -12.74 1.66 -3.75
C ALA A 52 -11.91 2.96 -3.86
N ALA A 53 -11.92 3.79 -2.81
CA ALA A 53 -11.09 4.99 -2.75
C ALA A 53 -9.60 4.66 -2.78
N LEU A 54 -9.17 3.62 -2.04
CA LEU A 54 -7.79 3.15 -2.04
C LEU A 54 -7.37 2.63 -3.43
N ALA A 55 -8.23 1.86 -4.11
CA ALA A 55 -7.98 1.38 -5.46
C ALA A 55 -7.83 2.54 -6.46
N LEU A 56 -8.68 3.57 -6.33
CA LEU A 56 -8.61 4.76 -7.16
C LEU A 56 -7.31 5.55 -6.92
N TYR A 57 -6.92 5.73 -5.65
CA TYR A 57 -5.66 6.35 -5.26
C TYR A 57 -4.47 5.60 -5.88
N ASN A 58 -4.45 4.27 -5.76
CA ASN A 58 -3.41 3.44 -6.37
C ASN A 58 -3.33 3.62 -7.89
N PHE A 59 -4.47 3.62 -8.58
CA PHE A 59 -4.51 3.82 -10.03
C PHE A 59 -3.89 5.15 -10.45
N PHE A 60 -4.27 6.25 -9.78
CA PHE A 60 -3.71 7.57 -10.09
C PHE A 60 -2.23 7.69 -9.69
N ASN A 61 -1.81 7.08 -8.58
CA ASN A 61 -0.42 7.07 -8.14
C ASN A 61 0.48 6.34 -9.15
N ILE A 62 0.10 5.12 -9.56
CA ILE A 62 0.84 4.35 -10.56
C ILE A 62 0.88 5.09 -11.90
N ARG A 63 -0.22 5.74 -12.29
CA ARG A 63 -0.25 6.55 -13.51
C ARG A 63 0.70 7.75 -13.44
N LYS A 64 0.78 8.42 -12.29
CA LYS A 64 1.64 9.58 -12.06
C LYS A 64 3.13 9.21 -12.06
N TYR A 65 3.50 8.12 -11.40
CA TYR A 65 4.89 7.68 -11.24
C TYR A 65 5.26 6.54 -12.18
N ARG A 66 4.57 6.38 -13.32
CA ARG A 66 4.72 5.22 -14.23
C ARG A 66 6.16 4.93 -14.64
N ALA A 67 6.99 5.96 -14.74
CA ALA A 67 8.41 5.84 -15.09
C ALA A 67 9.23 5.11 -14.01
N ASP A 68 8.82 5.19 -12.75
CA ASP A 68 9.49 4.58 -11.60
C ASP A 68 9.03 3.12 -11.36
N TYR A 69 7.92 2.71 -11.98
CA TYR A 69 7.40 1.34 -11.92
C TYR A 69 8.07 0.45 -12.97
N GLY A 70 9.24 -0.07 -12.63
CA GLY A 70 9.85 -1.18 -13.36
C GLY A 70 9.11 -2.51 -13.15
N LYS A 71 9.55 -3.56 -13.88
CA LYS A 71 8.92 -4.89 -13.83
C LYS A 71 8.91 -5.48 -12.41
N ALA A 72 10.00 -5.31 -11.66
CA ALA A 72 10.12 -5.82 -10.30
C ALA A 72 9.15 -5.12 -9.33
N GLN A 73 8.99 -3.81 -9.47
CA GLN A 73 8.06 -3.00 -8.67
C GLN A 73 6.61 -3.39 -8.94
N ILE A 74 6.26 -3.64 -10.20
CA ILE A 74 4.92 -4.11 -10.59
C ILE A 74 4.66 -5.50 -10.00
N ILE A 75 5.62 -6.43 -10.09
CA ILE A 75 5.48 -7.78 -9.50
C ILE A 75 5.30 -7.67 -7.98
N ALA A 76 6.14 -6.87 -7.30
CA ALA A 76 6.03 -6.66 -5.87
C ALA A 76 4.66 -6.06 -5.47
N TYR A 77 4.16 -5.09 -6.25
CA TYR A 77 2.84 -4.50 -6.04
C TYR A 77 1.71 -5.53 -6.22
N VAL A 78 1.74 -6.36 -7.28
CA VAL A 78 0.73 -7.40 -7.51
C VAL A 78 0.75 -8.45 -6.40
N ILE A 79 1.94 -8.92 -6.00
CA ILE A 79 2.10 -9.84 -4.87
C ILE A 79 1.56 -9.22 -3.59
N SER A 80 1.79 -7.92 -3.37
CA SER A 80 1.30 -7.21 -2.19
C SER A 80 -0.23 -7.20 -2.11
N ILE A 81 -0.93 -6.99 -3.23
CA ILE A 81 -2.40 -7.05 -3.32
C ILE A 81 -2.89 -8.47 -3.03
N ALA A 82 -2.26 -9.48 -3.63
CA ALA A 82 -2.61 -10.87 -3.37
C ALA A 82 -2.44 -11.23 -1.88
N GLY A 83 -1.37 -10.73 -1.25
CA GLY A 83 -1.14 -10.85 0.19
C GLY A 83 -2.23 -10.18 1.03
N MET A 84 -2.70 -8.98 0.66
CA MET A 84 -3.82 -8.32 1.34
C MET A 84 -5.11 -9.10 1.22
N PHE A 85 -5.40 -9.62 0.03
CA PHE A 85 -6.57 -10.46 -0.20
C PHE A 85 -6.49 -11.71 0.69
N LEU A 86 -5.34 -12.39 0.72
CA LEU A 86 -5.12 -13.54 1.59
C LEU A 86 -5.31 -13.17 3.07
N LEU A 87 -4.74 -12.04 3.52
CA LEU A 87 -4.91 -11.55 4.89
C LEU A 87 -6.37 -11.27 5.21
N PHE A 88 -7.16 -10.69 4.29
CA PHE A 88 -8.59 -10.50 4.48
C PHE A 88 -9.29 -11.82 4.83
N PHE A 89 -9.04 -12.88 4.07
CA PHE A 89 -9.63 -14.20 4.35
C PHE A 89 -9.09 -14.83 5.63
N LEU A 90 -7.79 -14.73 5.90
CA LEU A 90 -7.21 -15.27 7.13
C LEU A 90 -7.76 -14.59 8.38
N LEU A 91 -7.81 -13.26 8.38
CA LEU A 91 -8.30 -12.46 9.52
C LEU A 91 -9.82 -12.53 9.66
N ARG A 92 -10.54 -12.99 8.63
CA ARG A 92 -11.98 -13.23 8.69
C ARG A 92 -12.33 -14.67 9.09
N SER A 93 -11.53 -15.63 8.66
CA SER A 93 -11.70 -17.07 8.96
C SER A 93 -11.19 -17.43 10.35
N ARG A 94 -10.08 -16.82 10.76
CA ARG A 94 -9.74 -16.72 12.17
C ARG A 94 -10.63 -15.62 12.69
N GLU A 95 -11.65 -16.01 13.44
CA GLU A 95 -12.36 -15.10 14.33
C GLU A 95 -11.29 -14.27 15.04
N LEU A 96 -11.11 -13.01 14.64
CA LEU A 96 -10.28 -12.06 15.37
C LEU A 96 -11.04 -11.78 16.67
N SER A 97 -10.98 -12.74 17.57
CA SER A 97 -11.62 -12.80 18.89
C SER A 97 -12.90 -11.96 18.98
N CYS A 98 -13.91 -12.35 18.20
CA CYS A 98 -15.16 -12.67 18.85
C CYS A 98 -15.09 -14.15 19.23
#